data_AF-A0A6P1GQ74-F1
#
_entry.id   AF-A0A6P1GQ74-F1
#
_cell.length_a   1.000
_cell.length_b   1.000
_cell.length_c   1.000
_cell.angle_alpha   90.00
_cell.angle_beta   90.00
_cell.angle_gamma   90.00
#
_symmetry.space_group_name_H-M   'P 1'
#
loop_
_entity.id
_entity.type
_entity.pdbx_description
1 polymer ?
#
loop_
_entity_poly.entity_id
_entity_poly.type
_entity_poly.pdbx_seq_one_letter_code
_entity_poly.pdbx_strand_id
1 'polypeptide(L)'
;MANNYLSSSFILEMTAEDAEMVRLAQNASVILEFYAGDSPRDIEYKKLGPRFAALFPPKDGDDFGSFLDLFDDPDFPSFDCSIVISEVDAEGHCKVSFSGNQFGVDQVANLIFTACKSALPCAFSWAHTCDALRPDEFGGGCVIITEAGIDFHSTTGIIGRVLGTGAGPSETPKPVFDPALVTIEQKRFSVTQWEILVCYNGQRIEQYGDKIELVDKEYRGHPREMWMAVAYREAIARDLASRLPVVEEAAITTHLTTH
;
A
#
# COMPACT_ATOMS: atom_id res chain seq x y z
N MET A 1 -12.25 -19.44 11.66
CA MET A 1 -11.99 -18.13 11.05
C MET A 1 -11.25 -17.31 12.09
N ALA A 2 -10.20 -16.60 11.71
CA ALA A 2 -9.50 -15.66 12.59
C ALA A 2 -9.48 -14.32 11.88
N ASN A 3 -9.64 -13.24 12.62
CA ASN A 3 -9.59 -11.89 12.09
C ASN A 3 -8.20 -11.31 12.34
N ASN A 4 -7.61 -10.74 11.29
CA ASN A 4 -6.36 -10.01 11.34
C ASN A 4 -6.66 -8.51 11.29
N TYR A 5 -5.89 -7.75 12.07
CA TYR A 5 -6.04 -6.31 12.22
C TYR A 5 -4.69 -5.64 12.04
N LEU A 6 -4.66 -4.65 11.17
CA LEU A 6 -3.53 -3.73 11.06
C LEU A 6 -3.92 -2.43 11.77
N SER A 7 -3.30 -2.16 12.91
CA SER A 7 -3.63 -1.00 13.72
C SER A 7 -2.49 0.03 13.72
N SER A 8 -2.87 1.31 13.67
CA SER A 8 -1.95 2.43 13.87
C SER A 8 -2.72 3.58 14.52
N SER A 9 -2.03 4.40 15.32
CA SER A 9 -2.56 5.64 15.86
C SER A 9 -1.42 6.61 16.16
N PHE A 10 -1.42 7.77 15.51
CA PHE A 10 -0.38 8.79 15.69
C PHE A 10 -0.91 10.17 15.30
N ILE A 11 -0.17 11.19 15.69
CA ILE A 11 -0.44 12.59 15.36
C ILE A 11 0.80 13.17 14.71
N LEU A 12 0.62 13.88 13.61
CA LEU A 12 1.65 14.73 13.00
C LEU A 12 1.26 16.19 13.13
N GLU A 13 2.24 17.04 13.39
CA GLU A 13 2.11 18.50 13.27
C GLU A 13 2.59 18.90 11.88
N MET A 14 1.79 19.69 11.16
CA MET A 14 2.11 20.14 9.82
C MET A 14 1.46 21.50 9.56
N THR A 15 1.91 22.22 8.54
CA THR A 15 1.29 23.49 8.14
C THR A 15 -0.18 23.27 7.75
N ALA A 16 -1.01 24.31 7.95
CA ALA A 16 -2.42 24.29 7.54
C ALA A 16 -2.60 23.93 6.05
N GLU A 17 -1.64 24.35 5.22
CA GLU A 17 -1.56 24.05 3.79
C GLU A 17 -1.38 22.55 3.49
N ASP A 18 -0.53 21.85 4.24
CA ASP A 18 -0.34 20.41 4.10
C ASP A 18 -1.48 19.61 4.72
N ALA A 19 -2.04 20.09 5.84
CA ALA A 19 -3.24 19.49 6.43
C ALA A 19 -4.45 19.57 5.49
N GLU A 20 -4.58 20.68 4.77
CA GLU A 20 -5.59 20.84 3.73
C GLU A 20 -5.40 19.83 2.58
N MET A 21 -4.15 19.53 2.20
CA MET A 21 -3.88 18.49 1.21
C MET A 21 -4.34 17.10 1.66
N VAL A 22 -4.20 16.77 2.96
CA VAL A 22 -4.76 15.53 3.52
C VAL A 22 -6.28 15.49 3.37
N ARG A 23 -6.97 16.60 3.67
CA ARG A 23 -8.42 16.71 3.50
C ARG A 23 -8.85 16.54 2.03
N LEU A 24 -8.12 17.14 1.10
CA LEU A 24 -8.38 17.02 -0.33
C LEU A 24 -8.13 15.59 -0.83
N ALA A 25 -7.10 14.91 -0.33
CA ALA A 25 -6.86 13.49 -0.62
C ALA A 25 -8.01 12.60 -0.14
N GLN A 26 -8.58 12.84 1.05
CA GLN A 26 -9.78 12.11 1.49
C GLN A 26 -10.97 12.35 0.57
N ASN A 27 -11.19 13.60 0.16
CA ASN A 27 -12.26 13.92 -0.80
C ASN A 27 -12.03 13.24 -2.15
N ALA A 28 -10.78 13.14 -2.61
CA ALA A 28 -10.42 12.44 -3.84
C ALA A 28 -10.82 10.95 -3.78
N SER A 29 -10.50 10.24 -2.68
CA SER A 29 -10.96 8.86 -2.44
C SER A 29 -12.49 8.75 -2.46
N VAL A 30 -13.20 9.67 -1.80
CA VAL A 30 -14.69 9.71 -1.82
C VAL A 30 -15.22 9.93 -3.24
N ILE A 31 -14.59 10.80 -4.03
CA ILE A 31 -15.02 11.02 -5.42
C ILE A 31 -14.88 9.73 -6.23
N LEU A 32 -13.75 9.04 -6.08
CA LEU A 32 -13.46 7.77 -6.77
C LEU A 32 -14.44 6.66 -6.35
N GLU A 33 -14.82 6.60 -5.07
CA GLU A 33 -15.78 5.60 -4.57
C GLU A 33 -17.21 5.83 -5.08
N PHE A 34 -17.70 7.08 -5.07
CA PHE A 34 -19.13 7.38 -5.31
C PHE A 34 -19.47 7.80 -6.74
N TYR A 35 -18.49 8.23 -7.55
CA TYR A 35 -18.73 8.77 -8.89
C TYR A 35 -18.01 7.97 -9.98
N ALA A 36 -18.26 6.66 -10.03
CA ALA A 36 -17.86 5.82 -11.16
C ALA A 36 -18.63 6.21 -12.44
N GLY A 37 -18.17 7.26 -13.13
CA GLY A 37 -18.70 7.78 -14.41
C GLY A 37 -18.34 9.26 -14.66
N ASP A 38 -18.17 9.65 -15.93
CA ASP A 38 -17.46 10.89 -16.31
C ASP A 38 -18.13 12.20 -15.86
N SER A 39 -19.45 12.36 -16.00
CA SER A 39 -20.04 13.70 -15.90
C SER A 39 -20.10 14.31 -14.49
N PRO A 40 -20.29 13.54 -13.40
CA PRO A 40 -20.17 14.08 -12.04
C PRO A 40 -18.71 14.15 -11.57
N ARG A 41 -17.86 13.22 -12.02
CA ARG A 41 -16.45 13.09 -11.58
C ARG A 41 -15.60 14.30 -11.96
N ASP A 42 -15.73 14.80 -13.19
CA ASP A 42 -14.99 15.98 -13.67
C ASP A 42 -15.30 17.26 -12.89
N ILE A 43 -16.56 17.41 -12.45
CA ILE A 43 -17.01 18.59 -11.69
C ILE A 43 -16.44 18.54 -10.27
N GLU A 44 -16.49 17.37 -9.63
CA GLU A 44 -15.95 17.20 -8.28
C GLU A 44 -14.42 17.28 -8.26
N TYR A 45 -13.74 16.73 -9.27
CA TYR A 45 -12.28 16.84 -9.40
C TYR A 45 -11.82 18.31 -9.42
N LYS A 46 -12.52 19.18 -10.15
CA LYS A 46 -12.20 20.63 -10.19
C LYS A 46 -12.23 21.31 -8.82
N LYS A 47 -12.99 20.77 -7.85
CA LYS A 47 -13.04 21.30 -6.48
C LYS A 47 -11.79 20.97 -5.67
N LEU A 48 -10.99 19.99 -6.09
CA LEU A 48 -9.71 19.65 -5.46
C LEU A 48 -8.63 20.72 -5.72
N GLY A 49 -8.80 21.52 -6.79
CA GLY A 49 -8.03 22.73 -7.02
C GLY A 49 -6.60 22.49 -7.56
N PRO A 50 -5.90 23.59 -7.89
CA PRO A 50 -4.65 23.52 -8.65
C PRO A 50 -3.48 22.92 -7.87
N ARG A 51 -3.44 23.06 -6.54
CA ARG A 51 -2.38 22.46 -5.71
C ARG A 51 -2.47 20.94 -5.73
N PHE A 52 -3.69 20.39 -5.64
CA PHE A 52 -3.91 18.96 -5.77
C PHE A 52 -3.45 18.46 -7.14
N ALA A 53 -3.90 19.10 -8.22
CA ALA A 53 -3.49 18.72 -9.58
C ALA A 53 -1.98 18.88 -9.84
N ALA A 54 -1.29 19.78 -9.12
CA ALA A 54 0.16 19.92 -9.23
C ALA A 54 0.92 18.79 -8.52
N LEU A 55 0.40 18.29 -7.40
CA LEU A 55 0.99 17.17 -6.65
C LEU A 55 0.62 15.81 -7.25
N PHE A 56 -0.57 15.71 -7.84
CA PHE A 56 -1.11 14.51 -8.46
C PHE A 56 -1.52 14.84 -9.91
N PRO A 57 -0.56 14.94 -10.84
CA PRO A 57 -0.86 15.28 -12.22
C PRO A 57 -1.64 14.15 -12.92
N PRO A 58 -2.42 14.46 -13.97
CA PRO A 58 -3.06 13.44 -14.78
C PRO A 58 -2.05 12.43 -15.33
N LYS A 59 -2.42 11.15 -15.35
CA LYS A 59 -1.58 10.04 -15.82
C LYS A 59 -2.45 9.04 -16.56
N ASP A 60 -1.94 8.51 -17.68
CA ASP A 60 -2.61 7.51 -18.52
C ASP A 60 -4.02 7.91 -18.98
N GLY A 61 -4.28 9.22 -19.11
CA GLY A 61 -5.57 9.76 -19.53
C GLY A 61 -6.60 9.92 -18.41
N ASP A 62 -6.23 9.63 -17.16
CA ASP A 62 -7.06 9.86 -15.97
C ASP A 62 -6.49 11.02 -15.14
N ASP A 63 -7.37 11.97 -14.77
CA ASP A 63 -7.06 13.11 -13.89
C ASP A 63 -6.60 12.67 -12.49
N PHE A 64 -7.03 11.49 -12.01
CA PHE A 64 -6.59 10.89 -10.75
C PHE A 64 -5.42 9.91 -10.91
N GLY A 65 -4.90 9.70 -12.12
CA GLY A 65 -3.96 8.60 -12.39
C GLY A 65 -2.72 8.61 -11.48
N SER A 66 -2.09 9.76 -11.21
CA SER A 66 -0.95 9.82 -10.26
C SER A 66 -1.38 9.75 -8.79
N PHE A 67 -2.63 10.10 -8.47
CA PHE A 67 -3.17 9.91 -7.12
C PHE A 67 -3.41 8.43 -6.81
N LEU A 68 -3.85 7.67 -7.82
CA LEU A 68 -4.05 6.22 -7.71
C LEU A 68 -2.75 5.45 -7.43
N ASP A 69 -1.59 5.98 -7.83
CA ASP A 69 -0.28 5.39 -7.50
C ASP A 69 0.03 5.37 -5.99
N LEU A 70 -0.74 6.09 -5.16
CA LEU A 70 -0.61 6.01 -3.70
C LEU A 70 -1.09 4.66 -3.14
N PHE A 71 -1.96 3.96 -3.88
CA PHE A 71 -2.69 2.79 -3.43
C PHE A 71 -2.14 1.51 -4.08
N ASP A 72 -2.15 0.43 -3.32
CA ASP A 72 -1.81 -0.92 -3.80
C ASP A 72 -2.95 -1.55 -4.60
N ASP A 73 -4.20 -1.15 -4.32
CA ASP A 73 -5.41 -1.46 -5.08
C ASP A 73 -6.04 -0.15 -5.64
N PRO A 74 -5.76 0.19 -6.91
CA PRO A 74 -6.32 1.37 -7.56
C PRO A 74 -7.84 1.35 -7.73
N ASP A 75 -8.49 0.18 -7.68
CA ASP A 75 -9.94 0.07 -7.83
C ASP A 75 -10.68 0.42 -6.54
N PHE A 76 -10.00 0.33 -5.40
CA PHE A 76 -10.54 0.67 -4.07
C PHE A 76 -9.62 1.63 -3.31
N PRO A 77 -9.43 2.87 -3.80
CA PRO A 77 -8.43 3.80 -3.28
C PRO A 77 -8.85 4.40 -1.92
N SER A 78 -8.52 3.70 -0.83
CA SER A 78 -8.81 4.07 0.56
C SER A 78 -7.53 4.16 1.40
N PHE A 79 -7.51 5.07 2.38
CA PHE A 79 -6.44 5.16 3.39
C PHE A 79 -6.70 4.26 4.61
N ASP A 80 -7.89 3.65 4.68
CA ASP A 80 -8.37 2.74 5.72
C ASP A 80 -8.11 3.21 7.16
N CYS A 81 -8.18 4.53 7.35
CA CYS A 81 -8.03 5.16 8.65
C CYS A 81 -8.99 6.34 8.82
N SER A 82 -9.27 6.64 10.09
CA SER A 82 -9.87 7.90 10.48
C SER A 82 -8.80 8.98 10.55
N ILE A 83 -9.06 10.08 9.86
CA ILE A 83 -8.23 11.28 9.89
C ILE A 83 -9.02 12.41 10.55
N VAL A 84 -8.41 13.03 11.55
CA VAL A 84 -8.98 14.18 12.26
C VAL A 84 -7.96 15.31 12.26
N ILE A 85 -8.35 16.46 11.71
CA ILE A 85 -7.52 17.66 11.62
C ILE A 85 -7.99 18.65 12.69
N SER A 86 -7.08 19.12 13.54
CA SER A 86 -7.37 20.16 14.52
C SER A 86 -7.57 21.53 13.88
N GLU A 87 -8.04 22.50 14.67
CA GLU A 87 -7.95 23.91 14.29
C GLU A 87 -6.48 24.32 14.09
N VAL A 88 -6.28 25.35 13.26
CA VAL A 88 -4.98 25.98 13.01
C VAL A 88 -4.55 26.76 14.25
N ASP A 89 -3.33 26.56 14.72
CA ASP A 89 -2.76 27.33 15.82
C ASP A 89 -2.29 28.74 15.40
N ALA A 90 -1.73 29.50 16.34
CA ALA A 90 -1.28 30.87 16.08
C ALA A 90 -0.09 30.93 15.11
N GLU A 91 0.65 29.83 14.99
CA GLU A 91 1.82 29.66 14.15
C GLU A 91 1.47 29.12 12.75
N GLY A 92 0.21 28.82 12.47
CA GLY A 92 -0.24 28.32 11.17
C GLY A 92 -0.14 26.80 11.00
N HIS A 93 0.01 26.04 12.10
CA HIS A 93 0.10 24.58 12.08
C HIS A 93 -1.19 23.93 12.57
N CYS A 94 -1.40 22.69 12.14
CA CYS A 94 -2.48 21.82 12.57
C CYS A 94 -1.88 20.51 13.08
N LYS A 95 -2.59 19.89 14.03
CA LYS A 95 -2.38 18.50 14.40
C LYS A 95 -3.31 17.62 13.57
N VAL A 96 -2.74 16.67 12.85
CA VAL A 96 -3.47 15.69 12.05
C VAL A 96 -3.30 14.33 12.71
N SER A 97 -4.41 13.80 13.23
CA SER A 97 -4.47 12.48 13.85
C SER A 97 -4.87 11.44 12.80
N PHE A 98 -4.11 10.36 12.72
CA PHE A 98 -4.41 9.18 11.90
C PHE A 98 -4.65 8.01 12.84
N SER A 99 -5.74 7.27 12.67
CA SER A 99 -6.02 6.10 13.51
C SER A 99 -6.94 5.07 12.85
N GLY A 100 -6.70 3.78 13.08
CA GLY A 100 -7.51 2.71 12.49
C GLY A 100 -7.08 1.30 12.93
N ASN A 101 -7.91 0.30 12.59
CA ASN A 101 -7.68 -1.13 12.85
C ASN A 101 -7.63 -1.99 11.56
N GLN A 102 -7.67 -1.33 10.40
CA GLN A 102 -7.38 -1.88 9.08
C GLN A 102 -6.47 -0.90 8.32
N PHE A 103 -5.56 -0.26 9.04
CA PHE A 103 -4.86 0.94 8.61
C PHE A 103 -4.02 0.76 7.34
N GLY A 104 -4.24 1.62 6.34
CA GLY A 104 -3.44 1.65 5.11
C GLY A 104 -2.05 2.26 5.32
N VAL A 105 -1.08 1.44 5.72
CA VAL A 105 0.29 1.90 6.07
C VAL A 105 0.98 2.55 4.88
N ASP A 106 1.05 1.87 3.75
CA ASP A 106 1.70 2.34 2.53
C ASP A 106 0.99 3.56 1.95
N GLN A 107 -0.35 3.54 1.90
CA GLN A 107 -1.19 4.60 1.37
C GLN A 107 -0.98 5.90 2.16
N VAL A 108 -1.00 5.82 3.50
CA VAL A 108 -0.76 6.99 4.37
C VAL A 108 0.68 7.47 4.28
N ALA A 109 1.66 6.56 4.21
CA ALA A 109 3.07 6.94 4.05
C ALA A 109 3.33 7.66 2.73
N ASN A 110 2.78 7.14 1.63
CA ASN A 110 2.87 7.74 0.30
C ASN A 110 2.19 9.12 0.24
N LEU A 111 1.03 9.27 0.90
CA LEU A 111 0.36 10.58 1.01
C LEU A 111 1.23 11.59 1.76
N ILE A 112 1.74 11.23 2.94
CA ILE A 112 2.58 12.11 3.76
C ILE A 112 3.84 12.51 2.98
N PHE A 113 4.51 11.52 2.38
CA PHE A 113 5.71 11.78 1.58
C PHE A 113 5.42 12.70 0.40
N THR A 114 4.31 12.52 -0.31
CA THR A 114 4.01 13.28 -1.52
C THR A 114 3.53 14.70 -1.21
N ALA A 115 2.60 14.84 -0.24
CA ALA A 115 1.81 16.05 -0.07
C ALA A 115 2.03 16.81 1.24
N CYS A 116 2.74 16.24 2.23
CA CYS A 116 2.88 16.81 3.57
C CYS A 116 4.34 17.09 3.94
N LYS A 117 5.05 17.84 3.09
CA LYS A 117 6.49 18.08 3.24
C LYS A 117 6.87 18.79 4.55
N SER A 118 5.99 19.61 5.10
CA SER A 118 6.23 20.28 6.40
C SER A 118 6.21 19.34 7.61
N ALA A 119 5.65 18.13 7.46
CA ALA A 119 5.72 17.11 8.49
C ALA A 119 7.06 16.36 8.50
N LEU A 120 7.89 16.51 7.48
CA LEU A 120 9.13 15.75 7.34
C LEU A 120 10.30 16.37 8.12
N PRO A 121 11.19 15.55 8.71
CA PRO A 121 11.10 14.10 8.82
C PRO A 121 10.08 13.65 9.88
N CYS A 122 9.37 12.56 9.61
CA CYS A 122 8.44 11.96 10.57
C CYS A 122 8.52 10.44 10.59
N ALA A 123 7.89 9.83 11.59
CA ALA A 123 7.73 8.40 11.66
C ALA A 123 6.41 8.03 12.35
N PHE A 124 5.89 6.85 12.05
CA PHE A 124 4.79 6.26 12.79
C PHE A 124 4.94 4.75 12.93
N SER A 125 4.35 4.20 13.98
CA SER A 125 4.35 2.76 14.26
C SER A 125 3.04 2.12 13.85
N TRP A 126 3.10 0.85 13.46
CA TRP A 126 1.92 0.03 13.19
C TRP A 126 2.06 -1.32 13.89
N ALA A 127 0.93 -1.99 14.12
CA ALA A 127 0.87 -3.31 14.72
C ALA A 127 0.00 -4.23 13.85
N HIS A 128 0.43 -5.47 13.71
CA HIS A 128 -0.37 -6.55 13.13
C HIS A 128 -0.79 -7.50 14.25
N THR A 129 -2.09 -7.71 14.40
CA THR A 129 -2.65 -8.54 15.47
C THR A 129 -3.71 -9.50 14.93
N CYS A 130 -3.89 -10.62 15.62
CA CYS A 130 -4.88 -11.64 15.30
C CYS A 130 -5.75 -11.94 16.52
N ASP A 131 -7.05 -12.17 16.32
CA ASP A 131 -7.93 -12.62 17.41
C ASP A 131 -7.71 -14.10 17.79
N ALA A 132 -6.96 -14.84 16.97
CA ALA A 132 -6.49 -16.18 17.27
C ALA A 132 -4.99 -16.16 17.60
N LEU A 133 -4.61 -16.71 18.75
CA LEU A 133 -3.20 -16.82 19.20
C LEU A 133 -2.42 -17.88 18.39
N ARG A 134 -2.16 -17.59 17.12
CA ARG A 134 -1.43 -18.46 16.20
C ARG A 134 0.03 -18.01 16.08
N PRO A 135 0.96 -18.95 15.87
CA PRO A 135 2.35 -18.62 15.55
C PRO A 135 2.42 -17.62 14.38
N ASP A 136 3.31 -16.64 14.50
CA ASP A 136 3.67 -15.66 13.47
C ASP A 136 2.56 -14.70 12.98
N GLU A 137 1.37 -14.73 13.60
CA GLU A 137 0.26 -13.80 13.28
C GLU A 137 0.33 -12.47 14.08
N PHE A 138 1.36 -12.29 14.92
CA PHE A 138 1.60 -11.06 15.67
C PHE A 138 2.86 -10.38 15.16
N GLY A 139 2.77 -9.08 14.94
CA GLY A 139 3.88 -8.30 14.44
C GLY A 139 3.59 -6.82 14.50
N GLY A 140 4.29 -6.08 13.68
CA GLY A 140 4.28 -4.64 13.70
C GLY A 140 5.55 -4.08 13.13
N GLY A 141 5.69 -2.77 13.22
CA GLY A 141 6.81 -2.08 12.63
C GLY A 141 6.70 -0.58 12.77
N CYS A 142 7.53 0.11 12.00
CA CYS A 142 7.42 1.53 11.81
C CYS A 142 7.73 1.91 10.37
N VAL A 143 7.24 3.09 9.99
CA VAL A 143 7.59 3.78 8.76
C VAL A 143 8.35 5.03 9.14
N ILE A 144 9.49 5.27 8.50
CA ILE A 144 10.28 6.49 8.63
C ILE A 144 10.22 7.22 7.30
N ILE A 145 9.86 8.50 7.33
CA ILE A 145 9.68 9.31 6.12
C ILE A 145 10.61 10.52 6.22
N THR A 146 11.46 10.67 5.22
CA THR A 146 12.40 11.78 5.10
C THR A 146 12.26 12.43 3.72
N GLU A 147 12.99 13.51 3.47
CA GLU A 147 13.05 14.09 2.11
C GLU A 147 13.62 13.10 1.07
N ALA A 148 14.46 12.14 1.50
CA ALA A 148 15.11 11.18 0.62
C ALA A 148 14.19 10.02 0.21
N GLY A 149 13.12 9.75 0.97
CA GLY A 149 12.22 8.64 0.70
C GLY A 149 11.50 8.10 1.95
N ILE A 150 10.89 6.93 1.76
CA ILE A 150 10.14 6.19 2.77
C ILE A 150 10.89 4.88 3.07
N ASP A 151 11.21 4.68 4.34
CA ASP A 151 11.83 3.46 4.84
C ASP A 151 10.83 2.67 5.70
N PHE A 152 10.52 1.45 5.27
CA PHE A 152 9.64 0.53 6.00
C PHE A 152 10.46 -0.43 6.87
N HIS A 153 10.03 -0.60 8.11
CA HIS A 153 10.63 -1.55 9.04
C HIS A 153 9.57 -2.44 9.66
N SER A 154 9.83 -3.75 9.68
CA SER A 154 9.01 -4.72 10.41
C SER A 154 9.80 -5.30 11.58
N THR A 155 9.08 -5.64 12.65
CA THR A 155 9.63 -6.36 13.81
C THR A 155 10.24 -7.70 13.41
N THR A 156 9.61 -8.43 12.48
CA THR A 156 10.17 -9.66 11.90
C THR A 156 11.49 -9.40 11.15
N GLY A 157 11.58 -8.34 10.35
CA GLY A 157 12.82 -7.96 9.68
C GLY A 157 13.93 -7.56 10.65
N ILE A 158 13.58 -6.86 11.74
CA ILE A 158 14.51 -6.53 12.82
C ILE A 158 15.01 -7.79 13.53
N ILE A 159 14.12 -8.71 13.90
CA ILE A 159 14.47 -10.00 14.53
C ILE A 159 15.37 -10.80 13.59
N GLY A 160 14.99 -10.91 12.32
CA GLY A 160 15.78 -11.59 11.31
C GLY A 160 17.20 -11.02 11.21
N ARG A 161 17.34 -9.69 11.20
CA ARG A 161 18.66 -9.04 11.21
C ARG A 161 19.49 -9.39 12.44
N VAL A 162 18.86 -9.40 13.62
CA VAL A 162 19.54 -9.74 14.89
C VAL A 162 19.97 -11.22 14.91
N LEU A 163 19.14 -12.10 14.37
CA LEU A 163 19.40 -13.54 14.31
C LEU A 163 20.31 -13.94 13.14
N GLY A 164 20.66 -13.01 12.25
CA GLY A 164 21.38 -13.29 11.01
C GLY A 164 20.57 -14.13 10.01
N THR A 165 19.24 -14.22 10.19
CA THR A 165 18.31 -14.98 9.34
C THR A 165 17.47 -14.09 8.44
N GLY A 166 17.41 -12.79 8.72
CA GLY A 166 16.76 -11.78 7.89
C GLY A 166 17.80 -10.86 7.27
N ALA A 167 17.53 -10.42 6.04
CA ALA A 167 18.24 -9.30 5.46
C ALA A 167 17.98 -8.06 6.34
N GLY A 168 19.02 -7.55 7.00
CA GLY A 168 19.00 -6.14 7.39
C GLY A 168 19.07 -5.22 6.16
N PRO A 169 19.14 -3.89 6.33
CA PRO A 169 19.90 -3.01 5.47
C PRO A 169 21.30 -3.59 5.53
N SER A 170 21.50 -4.44 4.56
CA SER A 170 22.62 -5.31 4.44
C SER A 170 23.66 -4.45 3.76
N GLU A 171 24.81 -4.27 4.41
CA GLU A 171 26.02 -3.82 3.72
C GLU A 171 26.41 -4.81 2.59
N THR A 172 25.84 -6.03 2.61
CA THR A 172 25.80 -6.95 1.47
C THR A 172 24.64 -6.61 0.52
N PRO A 173 24.84 -6.51 -0.80
CA PRO A 173 23.74 -6.29 -1.75
C PRO A 173 22.65 -7.35 -1.56
N LYS A 174 21.40 -6.92 -1.39
CA LYS A 174 20.25 -7.83 -1.41
C LYS A 174 20.26 -8.59 -2.74
N PRO A 175 19.90 -9.89 -2.74
CA PRO A 175 19.73 -10.60 -3.99
C PRO A 175 18.62 -9.91 -4.79
N VAL A 176 18.87 -9.72 -6.09
CA VAL A 176 17.85 -9.32 -7.04
C VAL A 176 16.72 -10.33 -6.96
N PHE A 177 15.47 -9.84 -7.01
CA PHE A 177 14.30 -10.70 -7.02
C PHE A 177 14.46 -11.84 -8.02
N ASP A 178 14.18 -13.05 -7.56
CA ASP A 178 14.31 -14.28 -8.35
C ASP A 178 12.92 -14.93 -8.49
N PRO A 179 12.30 -14.87 -9.68
CA PRO A 179 11.01 -15.49 -9.94
C PRO A 179 10.96 -16.99 -9.63
N ALA A 180 12.11 -17.69 -9.66
CA ALA A 180 12.18 -19.12 -9.34
C ALA A 180 11.91 -19.42 -7.85
N LEU A 181 12.06 -18.43 -6.97
CA LEU A 181 11.77 -18.56 -5.54
C LEU A 181 10.29 -18.33 -5.22
N VAL A 182 9.47 -17.91 -6.20
CA VAL A 182 8.04 -17.66 -6.02
C VAL A 182 7.26 -18.96 -6.12
N THR A 183 6.49 -19.25 -5.08
CA THR A 183 5.47 -20.30 -5.08
C THR A 183 4.10 -19.66 -4.98
N ILE A 184 3.19 -20.07 -5.88
CA ILE A 184 1.80 -19.62 -5.91
C ILE A 184 0.95 -20.87 -5.80
N GLU A 185 0.26 -21.03 -4.69
CA GLU A 185 -0.65 -22.15 -4.47
C GLU A 185 -2.08 -21.67 -4.61
N GLN A 186 -2.85 -22.36 -5.46
CA GLN A 186 -4.25 -22.08 -5.68
C GLN A 186 -5.09 -23.10 -4.92
N LYS A 187 -5.97 -22.61 -4.06
CA LYS A 187 -6.90 -23.45 -3.33
C LYS A 187 -8.32 -23.02 -3.61
N ARG A 188 -9.16 -24.00 -3.96
CA ARG A 188 -10.56 -23.71 -4.22
C ARG A 188 -11.28 -23.36 -2.91
N PHE A 189 -11.77 -22.12 -2.84
CA PHE A 189 -12.52 -21.63 -1.68
C PHE A 189 -14.03 -21.72 -1.92
N SER A 190 -14.51 -21.33 -3.11
CA SER A 190 -15.94 -21.40 -3.46
C SER A 190 -16.17 -21.69 -4.96
N VAL A 191 -17.39 -21.44 -5.44
CA VAL A 191 -17.75 -21.49 -6.87
C VAL A 191 -17.47 -20.18 -7.61
N THR A 192 -17.17 -19.10 -6.89
CA THR A 192 -16.86 -17.77 -7.45
C THR A 192 -15.51 -17.23 -7.01
N GLN A 193 -14.79 -17.96 -6.15
CA GLN A 193 -13.51 -17.49 -5.62
C GLN A 193 -12.51 -18.62 -5.35
N TRP A 194 -11.25 -18.38 -5.70
CA TRP A 194 -10.08 -19.10 -5.21
C TRP A 194 -9.39 -18.33 -4.09
N GLU A 195 -8.66 -19.07 -3.28
CA GLU A 195 -7.73 -18.56 -2.28
C GLU A 195 -6.31 -18.79 -2.85
N ILE A 196 -5.55 -17.72 -3.02
CA ILE A 196 -4.21 -17.73 -3.60
C ILE A 196 -3.21 -17.46 -2.50
N LEU A 197 -2.36 -18.44 -2.23
CA LEU A 197 -1.25 -18.28 -1.30
C LEU A 197 0.01 -17.94 -2.09
N VAL A 198 0.63 -16.81 -1.76
CA VAL A 198 1.86 -16.34 -2.38
C VAL A 198 3.01 -16.45 -1.39
N CYS A 199 4.03 -17.21 -1.78
CA CYS A 199 5.24 -17.42 -1.01
C CYS A 199 6.47 -17.01 -1.82
N TYR A 200 7.51 -16.53 -1.15
CA TYR A 200 8.83 -16.28 -1.73
C TYR A 200 9.90 -16.92 -0.85
N ASN A 201 10.78 -17.70 -1.47
CA ASN A 201 11.85 -18.42 -0.79
C ASN A 201 11.33 -19.28 0.38
N GLY A 202 10.18 -19.93 0.18
CA GLY A 202 9.52 -20.77 1.20
C GLY A 202 8.84 -20.00 2.33
N GLN A 203 8.97 -18.67 2.38
CA GLN A 203 8.25 -17.82 3.32
C GLN A 203 6.92 -17.38 2.72
N ARG A 204 5.82 -17.57 3.46
CA ARG A 204 4.52 -16.99 3.10
C ARG A 204 4.63 -15.47 3.15
N ILE A 205 4.32 -14.82 2.03
CA ILE A 205 4.29 -13.37 1.95
C ILE A 205 2.86 -12.86 2.11
N GLU A 206 1.91 -13.46 1.37
CA GLU A 206 0.52 -13.06 1.46
C GLU A 206 -0.47 -14.14 1.01
N GLN A 207 -1.77 -13.88 1.24
CA GLN A 207 -2.91 -14.69 0.83
C GLN A 207 -4.05 -13.79 0.31
N TYR A 208 -4.37 -13.94 -0.97
CA TYR A 208 -5.41 -13.16 -1.63
C TYR A 208 -6.62 -14.01 -2.01
N GLY A 209 -7.75 -13.33 -2.19
CA GLY A 209 -8.89 -13.89 -2.91
C GLY A 209 -8.77 -13.63 -4.40
N ASP A 210 -8.99 -14.64 -5.23
CA ASP A 210 -9.01 -14.53 -6.69
C ASP A 210 -10.41 -14.83 -7.21
N LYS A 211 -11.01 -13.87 -7.90
CA LYS A 211 -12.36 -14.05 -8.45
C LYS A 211 -12.27 -14.96 -9.67
N ILE A 212 -13.08 -16.02 -9.69
CA ILE A 212 -13.06 -17.02 -10.75
C ILE A 212 -14.35 -17.08 -11.55
N GLU A 213 -14.21 -17.38 -12.83
CA GLU A 213 -15.31 -17.62 -13.76
C GLU A 213 -15.20 -19.01 -14.39
N LEU A 214 -16.34 -19.62 -14.70
CA LEU A 214 -16.39 -20.91 -15.39
C LEU A 214 -16.38 -20.68 -16.91
N VAL A 215 -15.27 -20.97 -17.55
CA VAL A 215 -15.07 -20.85 -19.01
C VAL A 215 -14.72 -22.23 -19.57
N ASP A 216 -15.47 -22.71 -20.55
CA ASP A 216 -15.25 -24.03 -21.18
C ASP A 216 -15.16 -25.21 -20.18
N LYS A 217 -15.93 -25.13 -19.09
CA LYS A 217 -15.95 -26.10 -17.96
C LYS A 217 -14.71 -26.10 -17.07
N GLU A 218 -13.83 -25.11 -17.22
CA GLU A 218 -12.70 -24.88 -16.33
C GLU A 218 -12.89 -23.55 -15.59
N TYR A 219 -12.54 -23.54 -14.30
CA TYR A 219 -12.53 -22.30 -13.54
C TYR A 219 -11.25 -21.52 -13.86
N ARG A 220 -11.38 -20.24 -14.15
CA ARG A 220 -10.26 -19.33 -14.44
C ARG A 220 -10.34 -18.12 -13.53
N GLY A 221 -9.26 -17.85 -12.80
CA GLY A 221 -9.01 -16.59 -12.09
C GLY A 221 -7.94 -15.78 -12.81
N HIS A 222 -7.30 -14.87 -12.08
CA HIS A 222 -6.19 -14.09 -12.60
C HIS A 222 -5.02 -14.99 -13.06
N PRO A 223 -4.32 -14.58 -14.13
CA PRO A 223 -3.21 -15.34 -14.68
C PRO A 223 -2.03 -15.39 -13.68
N ARG A 224 -1.17 -16.41 -13.79
CA ARG A 224 -0.02 -16.59 -12.89
C ARG A 224 0.92 -15.37 -12.93
N GLU A 225 1.01 -14.72 -14.07
CA GLU A 225 1.82 -13.53 -14.33
C GLU A 225 1.38 -12.34 -13.46
N MET A 226 0.08 -12.17 -13.23
CA MET A 226 -0.45 -11.18 -12.28
C MET A 226 0.04 -11.51 -10.87
N TRP A 227 -0.14 -12.76 -10.43
CA TRP A 227 0.30 -13.21 -9.11
C TRP A 227 1.83 -13.17 -8.92
N MET A 228 2.60 -13.30 -10.00
CA MET A 228 4.05 -13.09 -10.00
C MET A 228 4.40 -11.62 -9.77
N ALA A 229 3.65 -10.71 -10.39
CA ALA A 229 3.84 -9.28 -10.19
C ALA A 229 3.45 -8.83 -8.78
N VAL A 230 2.40 -9.42 -8.21
CA VAL A 230 2.07 -9.28 -6.78
C VAL A 230 3.20 -9.81 -5.91
N ALA A 231 3.71 -11.02 -6.18
CA ALA A 231 4.84 -11.58 -5.44
C ALA A 231 6.08 -10.67 -5.48
N TYR A 232 6.38 -10.06 -6.63
CA TYR A 232 7.43 -9.06 -6.77
C TYR A 232 7.18 -7.85 -5.87
N ARG A 233 6.02 -7.20 -6.01
CA ARG A 233 5.63 -6.03 -5.19
C ARG A 233 5.78 -6.31 -3.70
N GLU A 234 5.18 -7.41 -3.25
CA GLU A 234 5.17 -7.76 -1.82
C GLU A 234 6.56 -8.16 -1.30
N ALA A 235 7.40 -8.81 -2.11
CA ALA A 235 8.77 -9.16 -1.74
C ALA A 235 9.67 -7.93 -1.61
N ILE A 236 9.51 -6.93 -2.48
CA ILE A 236 10.23 -5.65 -2.36
C ILE A 236 9.72 -4.87 -1.13
N ALA A 237 8.40 -4.76 -0.94
CA ALA A 237 7.79 -4.04 0.18
C ALA A 237 8.17 -4.63 1.55
N ARG A 238 8.34 -5.96 1.63
CA ARG A 238 8.78 -6.67 2.85
C ARG A 238 10.29 -6.78 2.99
N ASP A 239 11.04 -6.12 2.11
CA ASP A 239 12.50 -6.10 2.15
C ASP A 239 13.18 -7.46 1.95
N LEU A 240 12.50 -8.39 1.26
CA LEU A 240 12.96 -9.77 1.02
C LEU A 240 13.89 -9.89 -0.20
N ALA A 241 13.81 -8.96 -1.14
CA ALA A 241 14.63 -8.91 -2.35
C ALA A 241 14.88 -7.46 -2.80
N SER A 242 15.86 -7.23 -3.68
CA SER A 242 16.02 -5.95 -4.38
C SER A 242 15.31 -5.94 -5.73
N ARG A 243 15.00 -4.73 -6.22
CA ARG A 243 14.34 -4.52 -7.51
C ARG A 243 15.10 -5.17 -8.66
N LEU A 244 14.34 -5.61 -9.65
CA LEU A 244 14.88 -6.07 -10.94
C LEU A 244 15.48 -4.90 -11.73
N PRO A 245 16.35 -5.17 -12.72
CA PRO A 245 16.70 -4.18 -13.72
C PRO A 245 15.45 -3.59 -14.37
N VAL A 246 15.46 -2.29 -14.71
CA VAL A 246 14.29 -1.52 -15.19
C VAL A 246 13.47 -2.23 -16.29
N VAL A 247 14.13 -2.90 -17.22
CA VAL A 247 13.47 -3.62 -18.33
C VAL A 247 12.71 -4.85 -17.83
N GLU A 248 13.31 -5.59 -16.90
CA GLU A 248 12.72 -6.79 -16.30
C GLU A 248 11.63 -6.43 -15.29
N GLU A 249 11.85 -5.36 -14.53
CA GLU A 249 10.84 -4.78 -13.64
C GLU A 249 9.59 -4.37 -14.44
N ALA A 250 9.74 -3.61 -15.52
CA ALA A 250 8.62 -3.21 -16.37
C ALA A 250 7.87 -4.41 -16.95
N ALA A 251 8.58 -5.47 -17.36
CA ALA A 251 7.96 -6.68 -17.88
C ALA A 251 7.10 -7.39 -16.82
N ILE A 252 7.56 -7.45 -15.57
CA ILE A 252 6.79 -8.05 -14.48
C ILE A 252 5.63 -7.15 -14.05
N THR A 253 5.86 -5.85 -13.83
CA THR A 253 4.85 -4.94 -13.28
C THR A 253 3.74 -4.59 -14.26
N THR A 254 3.94 -4.78 -15.57
CA THR A 254 2.86 -4.60 -16.58
C THR A 254 1.62 -5.46 -16.27
N HIS A 255 1.81 -6.58 -15.58
CA HIS A 255 0.72 -7.48 -15.20
C HIS A 255 -0.06 -7.03 -13.96
N LEU A 256 0.34 -5.94 -13.27
CA LEU A 256 -0.42 -5.34 -12.17
C LEU A 256 -1.55 -4.42 -12.65
N THR A 257 -1.40 -3.81 -13.83
CA THR A 257 -2.36 -2.83 -14.39
C THR A 257 -3.33 -3.43 -15.40
N THR A 258 -3.27 -4.75 -15.62
CA THR A 258 -4.14 -5.41 -16.59
C THR A 258 -5.23 -6.19 -15.85
N HIS A 259 -6.44 -5.61 -15.85
CA HIS A 259 -7.78 -6.18 -15.58
C HIS A 259 -8.53 -5.61 -14.39
#